data_AF-A0A075I181-F1
#
_entry.id   AF-A0A075I181-F1
#
_cell.length_a   1.000
_cell.length_b   1.000
_cell.length_c   1.000
_cell.angle_alpha   90.00
_cell.angle_beta   90.00
_cell.angle_gamma   90.00
#
_symmetry.space_group_name_H-M   'P 1'
#
loop_
_entity.id
_entity.type
_entity.pdbx_description
1 polymer ?
#
loop_
_entity_poly.entity_id
_entity_poly.type
_entity_poly.pdbx_seq_one_letter_code
_entity_poly.pdbx_strand_id
1 'polypeptide(L)'
;MEIATFDTERFRKDGEIFSREIHDNERILFHGTTSICEENILNNGLTSNLSDNSILSTITSIIEQFEKMAWAGDDAGGFLVLKYYSKESDYRKSGKKPIFFKHELSTACLYATIDFAGGESSRAIRKSLSDLEKYCNNDELRSEHLQKLWRKLVKNSSWLEVLPRKFRKTNAKNVTPEIYSEVWDFMKNNWPTMLEQWPPCSHQLPPHLPKIEPIQKFLNQMKEVNVKANYPIINYQYGVIFAIKMNNEDFHTLENWGEQGIVSFQSIGPEKIVGICRTDEISYALWEEVKMSTVVNNRHQDRIRNQIKLYQKTQSQK
;
A
#
# COMPACT_ATOMS: atom_id res chain seq x y z
N MET A 1 -4.95 -31.66 -4.48
CA MET A 1 -5.30 -30.24 -4.65
C MET A 1 -6.77 -30.17 -5.02
N GLU A 2 -7.57 -29.51 -4.19
CA GLU A 2 -8.98 -29.21 -4.45
C GLU A 2 -9.11 -28.11 -5.51
N ILE A 3 -9.96 -28.29 -6.50
CA ILE A 3 -10.32 -27.24 -7.45
C ILE A 3 -11.76 -26.84 -7.13
N ALA A 4 -11.92 -25.69 -6.50
CA ALA A 4 -13.21 -25.14 -6.13
C ALA A 4 -13.77 -24.24 -7.24
N THR A 5 -15.08 -24.27 -7.41
CA THR A 5 -15.81 -23.28 -8.20
C THR A 5 -16.34 -22.21 -7.25
N PHE A 6 -16.12 -20.94 -7.57
CA PHE A 6 -16.63 -19.86 -6.74
C PHE A 6 -18.16 -19.84 -6.79
N ASP A 7 -18.79 -20.10 -5.65
CA ASP A 7 -20.22 -20.01 -5.47
C ASP A 7 -20.53 -18.77 -4.63
N THR A 8 -21.01 -17.74 -5.31
CA THR A 8 -21.36 -16.43 -4.74
C THR A 8 -22.38 -16.54 -3.60
N GLU A 9 -23.39 -17.40 -3.75
CA GLU A 9 -24.46 -17.53 -2.74
C GLU A 9 -23.96 -18.28 -1.51
N ARG A 10 -23.18 -19.34 -1.72
CA ARG A 10 -22.50 -20.04 -0.61
C ARG A 10 -21.53 -19.12 0.12
N PHE A 11 -20.74 -18.33 -0.62
CA PHE A 11 -19.79 -17.40 -0.02
C PHE A 11 -20.50 -16.31 0.80
N ARG A 12 -21.63 -15.76 0.31
CA ARG A 12 -22.45 -14.80 1.08
C ARG A 12 -22.96 -15.38 2.38
N LYS A 13 -23.46 -16.62 2.31
CA LYS A 13 -24.16 -17.26 3.43
C LYS A 13 -23.19 -17.76 4.49
N ASP A 14 -22.13 -18.44 4.07
CA ASP A 14 -21.26 -19.22 4.95
C ASP A 14 -19.84 -18.63 5.03
N GLY A 15 -19.44 -17.71 4.14
CA GLY A 15 -18.07 -17.21 4.03
C GLY A 15 -17.07 -18.24 3.49
N GLU A 16 -17.56 -19.39 2.99
CA GLU A 16 -16.76 -20.53 2.57
C GLU A 16 -16.68 -20.61 1.03
N ILE A 17 -15.48 -20.94 0.53
CA ILE A 17 -15.25 -21.32 -0.88
C ILE A 17 -14.82 -22.79 -0.96
N PHE A 18 -13.88 -23.16 -0.08
CA PHE A 18 -13.30 -24.50 -0.03
C PHE A 18 -14.13 -25.46 0.84
N SER A 19 -13.73 -26.74 0.85
CA SER A 19 -14.22 -27.71 1.83
C SER A 19 -13.93 -27.28 3.28
N ARG A 20 -14.72 -27.82 4.22
CA ARG A 20 -14.49 -27.61 5.66
C ARG A 20 -13.12 -28.13 6.11
N GLU A 21 -12.57 -29.15 5.46
CA GLU A 21 -11.21 -29.63 5.75
C GLU A 21 -10.15 -28.55 5.50
N ILE A 22 -10.34 -27.72 4.47
CA ILE A 22 -9.44 -26.59 4.21
C ILE A 22 -9.78 -25.41 5.12
N HIS A 23 -11.07 -25.08 5.26
CA HIS A 23 -11.51 -23.90 6.00
C HIS A 23 -11.23 -23.99 7.52
N ASP A 24 -11.45 -25.15 8.13
CA ASP A 24 -11.31 -25.34 9.58
C ASP A 24 -9.87 -25.69 10.00
N ASN A 25 -8.96 -25.80 9.05
CA ASN A 25 -7.58 -26.20 9.31
C ASN A 25 -6.70 -24.97 9.57
N GLU A 26 -6.30 -24.80 10.83
CA GLU A 26 -5.47 -23.67 11.31
C GLU A 26 -4.08 -23.58 10.65
N ARG A 27 -3.67 -24.59 9.88
CA ARG A 27 -2.42 -24.59 9.10
C ARG A 27 -2.60 -24.12 7.67
N ILE A 28 -3.82 -23.81 7.26
CA ILE A 28 -4.10 -23.24 5.94
C ILE A 28 -3.98 -21.73 6.01
N LEU A 29 -3.23 -21.18 5.06
CA LEU A 29 -3.20 -19.77 4.77
C LEU A 29 -3.67 -19.52 3.35
N PHE A 30 -4.34 -18.40 3.12
CA PHE A 30 -4.89 -18.04 1.82
C PHE A 30 -4.03 -16.97 1.13
N HIS A 31 -3.87 -17.11 -0.18
CA HIS A 31 -3.18 -16.13 -1.02
C HIS A 31 -4.08 -15.75 -2.20
N GLY A 32 -4.52 -14.50 -2.25
CA GLY A 32 -5.26 -13.95 -3.38
C GLY A 32 -4.32 -13.30 -4.40
N THR A 33 -4.55 -13.56 -5.67
CA THR A 33 -3.80 -13.01 -6.80
C THR A 33 -4.66 -13.03 -8.06
N THR A 34 -4.09 -12.73 -9.22
CA THR A 34 -4.81 -12.70 -10.49
C THR A 34 -4.41 -13.85 -11.41
N SER A 35 -5.27 -14.14 -12.39
CA SER A 35 -5.07 -15.19 -13.40
C SER A 35 -3.70 -15.18 -14.08
N ILE A 36 -3.09 -14.01 -14.24
CA ILE A 36 -1.77 -13.83 -14.86
C ILE A 36 -0.66 -14.54 -14.10
N CYS A 37 -0.80 -14.65 -12.77
CA CYS A 37 0.18 -15.32 -11.94
C CYS A 37 -0.14 -16.80 -11.74
N GLU A 38 -1.33 -17.27 -12.15
CA GLU A 38 -1.83 -18.60 -11.81
C GLU A 38 -0.90 -19.71 -12.28
N GLU A 39 -0.62 -19.77 -13.58
CA GLU A 39 0.19 -20.84 -14.18
C GLU A 39 1.59 -20.90 -13.55
N ASN A 40 2.23 -19.74 -13.37
CA ASN A 40 3.54 -19.68 -12.75
C ASN A 40 3.51 -20.15 -11.28
N ILE A 41 2.47 -19.80 -10.53
CA ILE A 41 2.33 -20.23 -9.12
C ILE A 41 2.05 -21.73 -9.04
N LEU A 42 1.21 -22.28 -9.93
CA LEU A 42 0.95 -23.71 -9.97
C LEU A 42 2.20 -24.53 -10.32
N ASN A 43 3.03 -24.01 -11.24
CA ASN A 43 4.22 -24.73 -11.71
C ASN A 43 5.43 -24.55 -10.77
N ASN A 44 5.64 -23.34 -10.23
CA ASN A 44 6.87 -22.96 -9.53
C ASN A 44 6.65 -22.60 -8.05
N GLY A 45 5.40 -22.58 -7.59
CA GLY A 45 5.04 -22.10 -6.26
C GLY A 45 5.08 -20.57 -6.14
N LEU A 46 4.96 -20.08 -4.91
CA LEU A 46 5.07 -18.66 -4.60
C LEU A 46 6.55 -18.33 -4.36
N THR A 47 7.15 -17.48 -5.20
CA THR A 47 8.58 -17.18 -5.13
C THR A 47 8.84 -15.82 -4.45
N SER A 48 9.84 -15.78 -3.57
CA SER A 48 10.25 -14.57 -2.85
C SER A 48 11.39 -13.82 -3.55
N ASN A 49 11.69 -14.14 -4.80
CA ASN A 49 12.82 -13.58 -5.51
C ASN A 49 12.55 -12.11 -5.81
N LEU A 50 13.44 -11.23 -5.33
CA LEU A 50 13.52 -9.84 -5.78
C LEU A 50 14.05 -9.88 -7.21
N SER A 51 13.14 -9.93 -8.19
CA SER A 51 13.53 -10.06 -9.58
C SER A 51 14.16 -8.79 -10.15
N ASP A 52 14.04 -7.63 -9.47
CA ASP A 52 14.43 -6.38 -10.12
C ASP A 52 14.79 -5.25 -9.14
N ASN A 53 16.08 -4.93 -9.01
CA ASN A 53 16.51 -3.69 -8.36
C ASN A 53 15.88 -2.44 -9.00
N SER A 54 15.40 -2.54 -10.26
CA SER A 54 14.71 -1.45 -10.94
C SER A 54 13.39 -1.07 -10.28
N ILE A 55 12.68 -1.99 -9.61
CA ILE A 55 11.40 -1.65 -8.97
C ILE A 55 11.63 -0.80 -7.72
N LEU A 56 12.67 -1.09 -6.94
CA LEU A 56 12.99 -0.33 -5.74
C LEU A 56 13.49 1.09 -6.07
N SER A 57 14.30 1.23 -7.12
CA SER A 57 14.72 2.56 -7.59
C SER A 57 13.53 3.36 -8.15
N THR A 58 12.60 2.70 -8.84
CA THR A 58 11.35 3.28 -9.31
C THR A 58 10.50 3.79 -8.15
N ILE A 59 10.22 2.94 -7.16
CA ILE A 59 9.45 3.28 -5.96
C ILE A 59 10.10 4.46 -5.23
N THR A 60 11.43 4.42 -5.06
CA THR A 60 12.19 5.50 -4.40
C THR A 60 12.03 6.81 -5.17
N SER A 61 12.14 6.79 -6.49
CA SER A 61 11.98 7.98 -7.35
C SER A 61 10.58 8.60 -7.25
N ILE A 62 9.53 7.77 -7.20
CA ILE A 62 8.15 8.23 -7.01
C ILE A 62 8.00 8.90 -5.64
N ILE A 63 8.53 8.29 -4.58
CA ILE A 63 8.43 8.82 -3.21
C ILE A 63 9.16 10.15 -3.09
N GLU A 64 10.38 10.25 -3.63
CA GLU A 64 11.12 11.50 -3.65
C GLU A 64 10.34 12.62 -4.35
N GLN A 65 9.58 12.30 -5.41
CA GLN A 65 8.74 13.27 -6.09
C GLN A 65 7.62 13.79 -5.17
N PHE A 66 6.91 12.92 -4.46
CA PHE A 66 5.89 13.33 -3.48
C PHE A 66 6.50 14.09 -2.28
N GLU A 67 7.66 13.66 -1.78
CA GLU A 67 8.37 14.33 -0.68
C GLU A 67 8.81 15.74 -1.07
N LYS A 68 9.34 15.94 -2.29
CA LYS A 68 9.65 17.29 -2.83
C LYS A 68 8.42 18.19 -2.90
N MET A 69 7.24 17.61 -3.02
CA MET A 69 5.98 18.33 -3.09
C MET A 69 5.36 18.60 -1.72
N ALA A 70 5.83 17.97 -0.63
CA ALA A 70 5.09 17.87 0.64
C ALA A 70 3.66 17.34 0.51
N TRP A 71 3.42 16.55 -0.52
CA TRP A 71 2.10 16.05 -0.86
C TRP A 71 2.09 14.53 -0.68
N ALA A 72 0.97 13.99 -0.24
CA ALA A 72 0.82 12.55 0.02
C ALA A 72 -0.12 11.87 -0.99
N GLY A 73 -0.45 12.56 -2.09
CA GLY A 73 -1.50 12.14 -3.01
C GLY A 73 -2.88 12.63 -2.61
N ASP A 74 -3.84 12.34 -3.48
CA ASP A 74 -5.27 12.50 -3.25
C ASP A 74 -5.84 11.21 -2.61
N ASP A 75 -5.29 10.05 -2.97
CA ASP A 75 -5.65 8.74 -2.44
C ASP A 75 -4.55 8.18 -1.52
N ALA A 76 -4.94 7.69 -0.33
CA ALA A 76 -4.00 7.14 0.65
C ALA A 76 -3.35 5.80 0.21
N GLY A 77 -3.88 5.13 -0.81
CA GLY A 77 -3.40 3.86 -1.34
C GLY A 77 -2.25 3.97 -2.33
N GLY A 78 -1.80 5.18 -2.69
CA GLY A 78 -0.62 5.42 -3.52
C GLY A 78 0.65 5.61 -2.70
N PHE A 79 1.00 6.88 -2.46
CA PHE A 79 2.27 7.27 -1.85
C PHE A 79 2.54 6.62 -0.49
N LEU A 80 1.56 6.56 0.42
CA LEU A 80 1.76 6.01 1.76
C LEU A 80 2.12 4.52 1.72
N VAL A 81 1.48 3.77 0.83
CA VAL A 81 1.77 2.35 0.59
C VAL A 81 3.19 2.20 0.03
N LEU A 82 3.57 3.01 -0.96
CA LEU A 82 4.94 3.00 -1.50
C LEU A 82 5.99 3.35 -0.45
N LYS A 83 5.70 4.33 0.43
CA LYS A 83 6.60 4.74 1.51
C LYS A 83 6.90 3.60 2.48
N TYR A 84 5.88 2.79 2.79
CA TYR A 84 6.08 1.56 3.55
C TYR A 84 7.07 0.63 2.85
N TYR A 85 6.96 0.47 1.52
CA TYR A 85 7.89 -0.35 0.73
C TYR A 85 9.33 0.19 0.60
N SER A 86 9.63 1.49 0.83
CA SER A 86 10.93 2.06 0.44
C SER A 86 11.93 2.37 1.56
N LYS A 87 11.48 2.91 2.70
CA LYS A 87 12.37 3.53 3.71
C LYS A 87 12.51 2.68 4.97
N GLU A 88 11.52 1.86 5.30
CA GLU A 88 11.46 1.15 6.59
C GLU A 88 11.03 -0.33 6.49
N SER A 89 10.71 -0.83 5.29
CA SER A 89 10.30 -2.23 5.14
C SER A 89 11.48 -3.20 5.20
N ASP A 90 11.18 -4.41 5.69
CA ASP A 90 12.07 -5.56 5.68
C ASP A 90 12.45 -6.03 4.25
N TYR A 91 11.91 -5.44 3.18
CA TYR A 91 12.40 -5.62 1.81
C TYR A 91 13.91 -5.33 1.71
N ARG A 92 14.37 -4.23 2.35
CA ARG A 92 15.80 -3.88 2.37
C ARG A 92 16.60 -4.78 3.31
N LYS A 93 16.00 -5.29 4.38
CA LYS A 93 16.71 -6.13 5.36
C LYS A 93 16.90 -7.57 4.86
N SER A 94 15.87 -8.14 4.25
CA SER A 94 15.88 -9.52 3.77
C SER A 94 16.49 -9.68 2.38
N GLY A 95 16.51 -8.61 1.58
CA GLY A 95 16.87 -8.71 0.16
C GLY A 95 15.93 -9.63 -0.62
N LYS A 96 14.69 -9.82 -0.13
CA LYS A 96 13.69 -10.70 -0.73
C LYS A 96 12.33 -10.01 -0.81
N LYS A 97 11.52 -10.46 -1.76
CA LYS A 97 10.13 -10.04 -1.89
C LYS A 97 9.28 -10.84 -0.89
N PRO A 98 8.57 -10.18 0.04
CA PRO A 98 7.63 -10.84 0.93
C PRO A 98 6.48 -11.45 0.13
N ILE A 99 6.09 -12.65 0.52
CA ILE A 99 4.87 -13.32 0.08
C ILE A 99 3.84 -13.11 1.18
N PHE A 100 2.75 -12.44 0.84
CA PHE A 100 1.68 -12.13 1.78
C PHE A 100 0.62 -13.21 1.76
N PHE A 101 0.15 -13.57 2.95
CA PHE A 101 -0.94 -14.48 3.19
C PHE A 101 -1.98 -13.84 4.09
N LYS A 102 -3.21 -14.31 3.97
CA LYS A 102 -4.30 -14.00 4.90
C LYS A 102 -4.76 -15.28 5.58
N HIS A 103 -5.12 -15.13 6.84
CA HIS A 103 -5.79 -16.19 7.55
C HIS A 103 -7.25 -16.31 7.09
N GLU A 104 -7.92 -15.17 6.94
CA GLU A 104 -9.31 -15.13 6.54
C GLU A 104 -9.42 -15.12 5.02
N LEU A 105 -10.20 -16.07 4.50
CA LEU A 105 -10.48 -16.23 3.09
C LEU A 105 -11.05 -14.95 2.47
N SER A 106 -12.00 -14.31 3.16
CA SER A 106 -12.62 -13.05 2.74
C SER A 106 -11.61 -11.91 2.52
N THR A 107 -10.55 -11.87 3.34
CA THR A 107 -9.49 -10.88 3.18
C THR A 107 -8.54 -11.24 2.04
N ALA A 108 -8.32 -12.54 1.77
CA ALA A 108 -7.55 -12.96 0.59
C ALA A 108 -8.28 -12.59 -0.72
N CYS A 109 -9.62 -12.69 -0.75
CA CYS A 109 -10.44 -12.30 -1.90
C CYS A 109 -10.16 -10.86 -2.38
N LEU A 110 -9.81 -9.94 -1.48
CA LEU A 110 -9.45 -8.56 -1.84
C LEU A 110 -8.32 -8.47 -2.86
N TYR A 111 -7.31 -9.34 -2.70
CA TYR A 111 -6.13 -9.36 -3.54
C TYR A 111 -6.36 -10.12 -4.84
N ALA A 112 -7.49 -10.83 -4.96
CA ALA A 112 -7.95 -11.52 -6.15
C ALA A 112 -8.88 -10.65 -7.02
N THR A 113 -8.69 -9.33 -7.00
CA THR A 113 -9.52 -8.37 -7.75
C THR A 113 -8.69 -7.65 -8.80
N ILE A 114 -9.35 -7.07 -9.80
CA ILE A 114 -8.69 -6.30 -10.86
C ILE A 114 -7.89 -5.11 -10.31
N ASP A 115 -8.37 -4.42 -9.27
CA ASP A 115 -7.66 -3.28 -8.66
C ASP A 115 -6.31 -3.71 -8.04
N PHE A 116 -6.23 -4.96 -7.57
CA PHE A 116 -5.00 -5.55 -7.01
C PHE A 116 -4.20 -6.35 -8.04
N ALA A 117 -4.55 -6.29 -9.34
CA ALA A 117 -3.79 -6.98 -10.38
C ALA A 117 -2.34 -6.50 -10.41
N GLY A 118 -1.42 -7.48 -10.37
CA GLY A 118 0.02 -7.25 -10.23
C GLY A 118 0.50 -7.02 -8.79
N GLY A 119 -0.37 -7.18 -7.80
CA GLY A 119 -0.08 -6.99 -6.38
C GLY A 119 -0.10 -5.54 -5.92
N GLU A 120 0.02 -5.36 -4.60
CA GLU A 120 -0.11 -4.07 -3.93
C GLU A 120 0.91 -3.02 -4.41
N SER A 121 2.14 -3.42 -4.72
CA SER A 121 3.16 -2.51 -5.25
C SER A 121 2.77 -1.93 -6.60
N SER A 122 2.24 -2.75 -7.51
CA SER A 122 1.82 -2.31 -8.85
C SER A 122 0.63 -1.37 -8.75
N ARG A 123 -0.35 -1.70 -7.88
CA ARG A 123 -1.49 -0.86 -7.57
C ARG A 123 -1.07 0.50 -7.00
N ALA A 124 -0.19 0.51 -6.02
CA ALA A 124 0.31 1.73 -5.40
C ALA A 124 1.10 2.61 -6.38
N ILE A 125 1.86 2.01 -7.31
CA ILE A 125 2.52 2.74 -8.41
C ILE A 125 1.47 3.40 -9.31
N ARG A 126 0.46 2.65 -9.80
CA ARG A 126 -0.61 3.20 -10.65
C ARG A 126 -1.31 4.38 -10.00
N LYS A 127 -1.75 4.21 -8.74
CA LYS A 127 -2.40 5.27 -7.96
C LYS A 127 -1.51 6.49 -7.79
N SER A 128 -0.24 6.29 -7.44
CA SER A 128 0.72 7.39 -7.26
C SER A 128 0.96 8.18 -8.55
N LEU A 129 1.11 7.50 -9.70
CA LEU A 129 1.30 8.17 -10.98
C LEU A 129 0.01 8.88 -11.43
N SER A 130 -1.16 8.28 -11.22
CA SER A 130 -2.46 8.90 -11.49
C SER A 130 -2.68 10.16 -10.66
N ASP A 131 -2.31 10.14 -9.37
CA ASP A 131 -2.38 11.30 -8.49
C ASP A 131 -1.48 12.45 -9.00
N LEU A 132 -0.24 12.16 -9.41
CA LEU A 132 0.65 13.18 -10.00
C LEU A 132 0.08 13.75 -11.30
N GLU A 133 -0.53 12.92 -12.14
CA GLU A 133 -1.19 13.37 -13.37
C GLU A 133 -2.41 14.26 -13.06
N LYS A 134 -3.26 13.84 -12.11
CA LYS A 134 -4.39 14.63 -11.61
C LYS A 134 -3.91 15.97 -11.05
N TYR A 135 -2.81 15.97 -10.29
CA TYR A 135 -2.20 17.19 -9.77
C TYR A 135 -1.74 18.14 -10.88
N CYS A 136 -1.20 17.64 -11.99
CA CYS A 136 -0.83 18.46 -13.15
C CYS A 136 -2.04 19.05 -13.88
N ASN A 137 -3.18 18.37 -13.86
CA ASN A 137 -4.35 18.73 -14.67
C ASN A 137 -5.50 19.40 -13.87
N ASN A 138 -5.39 19.52 -12.56
CA ASN A 138 -6.46 20.04 -11.70
C ASN A 138 -5.99 21.24 -10.85
N ASP A 139 -6.41 22.45 -11.22
CA ASP A 139 -6.13 23.70 -10.49
C ASP A 139 -6.75 23.75 -9.09
N GLU A 140 -7.93 23.17 -8.91
CA GLU A 140 -8.60 23.11 -7.61
C GLU A 140 -7.81 22.26 -6.63
N LEU A 141 -7.35 21.08 -7.04
CA LEU A 141 -6.50 20.20 -6.23
C LEU A 141 -5.18 20.89 -5.83
N ARG A 142 -4.55 21.62 -6.74
CA ARG A 142 -3.34 22.41 -6.44
C ARG A 142 -3.64 23.53 -5.45
N SER A 143 -4.77 24.20 -5.61
CA SER A 143 -5.24 25.23 -4.69
C SER A 143 -5.46 24.65 -3.31
N GLU A 144 -6.21 23.55 -3.17
CA GLU A 144 -6.41 22.84 -1.91
C GLU A 144 -5.10 22.42 -1.24
N HIS A 145 -4.16 21.89 -2.02
CA HIS A 145 -2.84 21.54 -1.55
C HIS A 145 -2.11 22.76 -0.98
N LEU A 146 -2.09 23.89 -1.69
CA LEU A 146 -1.55 25.16 -1.20
C LEU A 146 -2.22 25.60 0.11
N GLN A 147 -3.55 25.48 0.23
CA GLN A 147 -4.25 25.78 1.48
C GLN A 147 -3.79 24.89 2.63
N LYS A 148 -3.55 23.59 2.37
CA LYS A 148 -3.02 22.65 3.36
C LYS A 148 -1.59 23.03 3.77
N LEU A 149 -0.73 23.40 2.83
CA LEU A 149 0.63 23.90 3.12
C LEU A 149 0.60 25.18 3.96
N TRP A 150 -0.24 26.15 3.58
CA TRP A 150 -0.44 27.38 4.34
C TRP A 150 -0.87 27.08 5.77
N ARG A 151 -1.91 26.27 5.96
CA ARG A 151 -2.39 25.88 7.31
C ARG A 151 -1.29 25.24 8.13
N LYS A 152 -0.41 24.42 7.54
CA LYS A 152 0.74 23.83 8.24
C LYS A 152 1.78 24.89 8.60
N LEU A 153 2.10 25.78 7.68
CA LEU A 153 3.07 26.86 7.86
C LEU A 153 2.67 27.83 8.98
N VAL A 154 1.39 28.23 9.03
CA VAL A 154 0.88 29.18 10.03
C VAL A 154 0.14 28.50 11.21
N LYS A 155 0.21 27.17 11.33
CA LYS A 155 -0.54 26.38 12.34
C LYS A 155 -0.28 26.85 13.77
N ASN A 156 0.94 27.32 14.03
CA ASN A 156 1.31 27.86 15.31
C ASN A 156 1.02 29.38 15.29
N SER A 157 0.01 29.79 16.06
CA SER A 157 -0.54 31.16 16.06
C SER A 157 0.50 32.23 16.34
N SER A 158 1.59 31.89 17.04
CA SER A 158 2.72 32.78 17.27
C SER A 158 3.38 33.28 15.97
N TRP A 159 3.31 32.51 14.87
CA TRP A 159 3.83 32.96 13.58
C TRP A 159 3.03 34.10 12.99
N LEU A 160 1.71 34.04 13.08
CA LEU A 160 0.85 35.11 12.56
C LEU A 160 1.15 36.46 13.24
N GLU A 161 1.59 36.44 14.50
CA GLU A 161 1.96 37.65 15.24
C GLU A 161 3.29 38.26 14.80
N VAL A 162 4.23 37.44 14.35
CA VAL A 162 5.55 37.90 13.87
C VAL A 162 5.61 38.14 12.36
N LEU A 163 4.64 37.64 11.59
CA LEU A 163 4.53 37.94 10.17
C LEU A 163 4.23 39.43 9.91
N PRO A 164 4.73 40.00 8.79
CA PRO A 164 4.40 41.34 8.35
C PRO A 164 2.90 41.56 8.32
N ARG A 165 2.45 42.77 8.70
CA ARG A 165 1.02 43.12 8.78
C ARG A 165 0.23 42.77 7.51
N LYS A 166 0.85 42.86 6.33
CA LYS A 166 0.24 42.51 5.04
C LYS A 166 -0.19 41.03 4.94
N PHE A 167 0.50 40.11 5.63
CA PHE A 167 0.19 38.68 5.60
C PHE A 167 -0.75 38.23 6.71
N ARG A 168 -0.93 39.02 7.77
CA ARG A 168 -1.78 38.65 8.93
C ARG A 168 -3.26 38.51 8.58
N LYS A 169 -3.69 39.15 7.48
CA LYS A 169 -5.06 39.04 6.95
C LYS A 169 -5.22 37.88 5.96
N THR A 170 -4.13 37.24 5.55
CA THR A 170 -4.17 36.06 4.68
C THR A 170 -4.64 34.86 5.49
N ASN A 171 -5.63 34.17 4.96
CA ASN A 171 -6.13 32.91 5.47
C ASN A 171 -5.98 31.82 4.41
N ALA A 172 -6.33 30.59 4.76
CA ALA A 172 -6.16 29.45 3.86
C ALA A 172 -6.97 29.56 2.56
N LYS A 173 -8.06 30.35 2.50
CA LYS A 173 -8.91 30.46 1.30
C LYS A 173 -8.40 31.48 0.27
N ASN A 174 -7.55 32.42 0.68
CA ASN A 174 -7.05 33.50 -0.18
C ASN A 174 -5.53 33.52 -0.33
N VAL A 175 -4.84 32.47 0.14
CA VAL A 175 -3.40 32.30 -0.10
C VAL A 175 -3.15 32.02 -1.60
N THR A 176 -2.17 32.71 -2.17
CA THR A 176 -1.65 32.46 -3.52
C THR A 176 -0.24 31.87 -3.45
N PRO A 177 0.27 31.24 -4.52
CA PRO A 177 1.66 30.74 -4.56
C PRO A 177 2.71 31.82 -4.24
N GLU A 178 2.46 33.06 -4.67
CA GLU A 178 3.32 34.23 -4.42
C GLU A 178 3.32 34.58 -2.94
N ILE A 179 2.13 34.69 -2.32
CA ILE A 179 2.01 34.99 -0.88
C ILE A 179 2.69 33.90 -0.05
N TYR A 180 2.47 32.62 -0.39
CA TYR A 180 3.14 31.52 0.30
C TYR A 180 4.67 31.63 0.20
N SER A 181 5.19 31.89 -1.00
CA SER A 181 6.63 32.02 -1.23
C SER A 181 7.23 33.22 -0.48
N GLU A 182 6.56 34.37 -0.50
CA GLU A 182 7.03 35.54 0.24
C GLU A 182 7.06 35.30 1.75
N VAL A 183 6.06 34.60 2.29
CA VAL A 183 6.01 34.25 3.72
C VAL A 183 7.11 33.25 4.06
N TRP A 184 7.33 32.25 3.22
CA TRP A 184 8.42 31.30 3.39
C TRP A 184 9.78 32.00 3.40
N ASP A 185 10.07 32.83 2.41
CA ASP A 185 11.33 33.57 2.30
C ASP A 185 11.54 34.51 3.48
N PHE A 186 10.47 35.19 3.91
CA PHE A 186 10.50 36.01 5.12
C PHE A 186 10.85 35.17 6.35
N MET A 187 10.22 34.01 6.54
CA MET A 187 10.51 33.13 7.67
C MET A 187 11.95 32.62 7.63
N LYS A 188 12.44 32.23 6.46
CA LYS A 188 13.80 31.71 6.26
C LYS A 188 14.86 32.77 6.56
N ASN A 189 14.63 34.01 6.16
CA ASN A 189 15.60 35.09 6.35
C ASN A 189 15.63 35.61 7.80
N ASN A 190 14.49 35.57 8.51
CA ASN A 190 14.39 36.15 9.86
C ASN A 190 14.55 35.11 10.98
N TRP A 191 14.21 33.83 10.73
CA TRP A 191 14.24 32.77 11.74
C TRP A 191 14.75 31.42 11.18
N PRO A 192 15.95 31.37 10.59
CA PRO A 192 16.48 30.13 10.01
C PRO A 192 16.61 29.01 11.05
N THR A 193 17.08 29.31 12.25
CA THR A 193 17.23 28.33 13.35
C THR A 193 15.90 27.77 13.83
N MET A 194 14.84 28.59 13.84
CA MET A 194 13.50 28.09 14.19
C MET A 194 12.93 27.20 13.10
N LEU A 195 13.19 27.46 11.81
CA LEU A 195 12.77 26.56 10.73
C LEU A 195 13.50 25.21 10.80
N GLU A 196 14.79 25.22 11.15
CA GLU A 196 15.59 24.01 11.35
C GLU A 196 15.16 23.21 12.59
N GLN A 197 14.86 23.89 13.70
CA GLN A 197 14.46 23.25 14.97
C GLN A 197 12.97 22.97 15.08
N TRP A 198 12.16 23.52 14.17
CA TRP A 198 10.73 23.21 14.12
C TRP A 198 10.60 21.69 14.03
N PRO A 199 9.70 21.07 14.83
CA PRO A 199 9.50 19.63 14.81
C PRO A 199 9.40 19.12 13.37
N PRO A 200 9.74 17.84 13.10
CA PRO A 200 10.08 17.28 11.78
C PRO A 200 9.10 17.54 10.60
N CYS A 201 7.99 18.21 10.84
CA CYS A 201 7.11 18.83 9.86
C CYS A 201 7.73 19.94 8.98
N SER A 202 8.75 20.71 9.42
CA SER A 202 9.28 21.84 8.61
C SER A 202 10.18 21.40 7.46
N HIS A 203 10.98 20.35 7.66
CA HIS A 203 11.84 19.75 6.63
C HIS A 203 11.05 19.15 5.46
N GLN A 204 9.71 19.06 5.59
CA GLN A 204 8.85 18.57 4.54
C GLN A 204 8.27 19.71 3.71
N LEU A 205 8.02 20.91 4.24
CA LEU A 205 7.34 21.96 3.48
C LEU A 205 8.26 22.53 2.39
N PRO A 206 7.83 22.60 1.12
CA PRO A 206 8.65 23.17 0.07
C PRO A 206 8.66 24.70 0.19
N PRO A 207 9.76 25.36 -0.23
CA PRO A 207 9.84 26.82 -0.26
C PRO A 207 8.84 27.47 -1.22
N HIS A 208 8.50 26.73 -2.27
CA HIS A 208 7.59 27.17 -3.32
C HIS A 208 6.62 26.04 -3.63
N LEU A 209 5.43 26.40 -4.10
CA LEU A 209 4.54 25.39 -4.67
C LEU A 209 5.27 24.67 -5.82
N PRO A 210 5.20 23.33 -5.91
CA PRO A 210 5.84 22.59 -6.97
C PRO A 210 5.37 23.08 -8.34
N LYS A 211 6.32 23.43 -9.20
CA LYS A 211 6.05 23.73 -10.61
C LYS A 211 5.53 22.49 -11.32
N ILE A 212 4.67 22.69 -12.33
CA ILE A 212 4.03 21.58 -13.06
C ILE A 212 5.02 20.90 -14.00
N GLU A 213 5.90 21.66 -14.66
CA GLU A 213 6.79 21.15 -15.70
C GLU A 213 7.76 20.06 -15.19
N PRO A 214 8.38 20.18 -14.00
CA PRO A 214 9.16 19.09 -13.42
C PRO A 214 8.35 17.82 -13.16
N ILE A 215 7.10 17.95 -12.72
CA ILE A 215 6.21 16.80 -12.46
C ILE A 215 5.82 16.13 -13.78
N GLN A 216 5.47 16.90 -14.81
CA GLN A 216 5.19 16.37 -16.15
C GLN A 216 6.42 15.68 -16.76
N LYS A 217 7.62 16.25 -16.59
CA LYS A 217 8.86 15.61 -17.00
C LYS A 217 9.08 14.27 -16.28
N PHE A 218 8.83 14.23 -14.97
CA PHE A 218 8.88 13.00 -14.17
C PHE A 218 7.87 11.96 -14.66
N LEU A 219 6.61 12.35 -14.89
CA LEU A 219 5.57 11.47 -15.45
C LEU A 219 5.97 10.91 -16.81
N ASN A 220 6.58 11.72 -17.67
CA ASN A 220 7.10 11.27 -18.96
C ASN A 220 8.21 10.22 -18.80
N GLN A 221 9.09 10.36 -17.82
CA GLN A 221 10.13 9.36 -17.49
C GLN A 221 9.52 8.06 -16.95
N MET A 222 8.36 8.13 -16.31
CA MET A 222 7.66 6.98 -15.70
C MET A 222 6.65 6.30 -16.65
N LYS A 223 6.60 6.65 -17.94
CA LYS A 223 5.65 6.07 -18.90
C LYS A 223 5.77 4.55 -19.01
N GLU A 224 6.99 4.03 -19.18
CA GLU A 224 7.21 2.58 -19.29
C GLU A 224 6.87 1.84 -18.00
N VAL A 225 7.19 2.45 -16.84
CA VAL A 225 6.80 1.94 -15.53
C VAL A 225 5.28 1.86 -15.42
N ASN A 226 4.57 2.90 -15.85
CA ASN A 226 3.11 2.93 -15.83
C ASN A 226 2.52 1.84 -16.74
N VAL A 227 3.08 1.64 -17.94
CA VAL A 227 2.66 0.55 -18.84
C VAL A 227 2.86 -0.81 -18.18
N LYS A 228 4.04 -1.07 -17.57
CA LYS A 228 4.31 -2.31 -16.84
C LYS A 228 3.37 -2.51 -15.66
N ALA A 229 3.10 -1.45 -14.90
CA ALA A 229 2.19 -1.50 -13.75
C ALA A 229 0.72 -1.72 -14.18
N ASN A 230 0.33 -1.29 -15.38
CA ASN A 230 -1.02 -1.52 -15.93
C ASN A 230 -1.16 -2.84 -16.69
N TYR A 231 -0.07 -3.46 -17.13
CA TYR A 231 -0.11 -4.74 -17.86
C TYR A 231 -0.97 -5.80 -17.15
N PRO A 232 -0.89 -5.97 -15.81
CA PRO A 232 -1.73 -6.93 -15.11
C PRO A 232 -3.22 -6.62 -15.14
N ILE A 233 -3.62 -5.35 -15.18
CA ILE A 233 -5.03 -4.95 -15.31
C ILE A 233 -5.53 -5.27 -16.72
N ILE A 234 -4.74 -4.90 -17.74
CA ILE A 234 -5.11 -5.09 -19.16
C ILE A 234 -5.32 -6.57 -19.50
N ASN A 235 -4.57 -7.46 -18.86
CA ASN A 235 -4.64 -8.90 -19.10
C ASN A 235 -5.38 -9.66 -17.98
N TYR A 236 -6.06 -8.94 -17.09
CA TYR A 236 -6.87 -9.55 -16.05
C TYR A 236 -8.03 -10.32 -16.67
N GLN A 237 -8.18 -11.59 -16.30
CA GLN A 237 -9.34 -12.40 -16.72
C GLN A 237 -10.24 -12.74 -15.54
N TYR A 238 -9.64 -13.06 -14.40
CA TYR A 238 -10.33 -13.42 -13.17
C TYR A 238 -9.35 -13.39 -11.99
N GLY A 239 -9.92 -13.42 -10.79
CA GLY A 239 -9.18 -13.55 -9.54
C GLY A 239 -8.85 -15.00 -9.24
N VAL A 240 -7.79 -15.25 -8.49
CA VAL A 240 -7.40 -16.59 -8.05
C VAL A 240 -7.07 -16.57 -6.57
N ILE A 241 -7.62 -17.52 -5.84
CA ILE A 241 -7.34 -17.74 -4.42
C ILE A 241 -6.70 -19.11 -4.26
N PHE A 242 -5.53 -19.14 -3.66
CA PHE A 242 -4.83 -20.36 -3.29
C PHE A 242 -4.99 -20.64 -1.80
N ALA A 243 -5.28 -21.89 -1.45
CA ALA A 243 -5.18 -22.41 -0.09
C ALA A 243 -3.85 -23.15 0.06
N ILE A 244 -3.02 -22.66 0.98
CA ILE A 244 -1.63 -23.10 1.18
C ILE A 244 -1.50 -23.78 2.53
N LYS A 245 -1.08 -25.04 2.54
CA LYS A 245 -0.86 -25.82 3.76
C LYS A 245 0.55 -25.64 4.28
N MET A 246 0.65 -25.01 5.45
CA MET A 246 1.90 -24.82 6.17
C MET A 246 2.23 -26.05 7.02
N ASN A 247 3.50 -26.43 7.03
CA ASN A 247 4.03 -27.44 7.96
C ASN A 247 4.69 -26.75 9.18
N ASN A 248 5.16 -27.53 10.16
CA ASN A 248 5.78 -26.96 11.37
C ASN A 248 7.06 -26.17 11.09
N GLU A 249 7.79 -26.52 10.03
CA GLU A 249 9.04 -25.86 9.66
C GLU A 249 8.77 -24.47 9.08
N ASP A 250 7.66 -24.33 8.35
CA ASP A 250 7.26 -23.06 7.72
C ASP A 250 7.00 -21.96 8.74
N PHE A 251 6.40 -22.29 9.89
CA PHE A 251 6.06 -21.30 10.92
C PHE A 251 7.27 -20.52 11.46
N HIS A 252 8.48 -21.06 11.36
CA HIS A 252 9.70 -20.35 11.73
C HIS A 252 10.04 -19.18 10.79
N THR A 253 9.47 -19.20 9.59
CA THR A 253 9.76 -18.26 8.50
C THR A 253 8.65 -17.24 8.31
N LEU A 254 7.54 -17.43 9.04
CA LEU A 254 6.37 -16.57 8.99
C LEU A 254 6.44 -15.46 10.03
N GLU A 255 6.07 -14.26 9.60
CA GLU A 255 5.94 -13.09 10.45
C GLU A 255 4.50 -12.58 10.45
N ASN A 256 4.02 -12.11 11.61
CA ASN A 256 2.70 -11.49 11.71
C ASN A 256 2.83 -9.97 11.59
N TRP A 257 2.27 -9.41 10.54
CA TRP A 257 2.33 -7.98 10.22
C TRP A 257 1.00 -7.27 10.54
N GLY A 258 0.27 -7.77 11.53
CA GLY A 258 -0.98 -7.18 11.99
C GLY A 258 -2.07 -7.25 10.92
N GLU A 259 -2.64 -6.10 10.58
CA GLU A 259 -3.70 -5.98 9.57
C GLU A 259 -3.21 -6.34 8.15
N GLN A 260 -1.90 -6.21 7.89
CA GLN A 260 -1.32 -6.60 6.62
C GLN A 260 -1.30 -8.12 6.41
N GLY A 261 -1.46 -8.91 7.46
CA GLY A 261 -1.58 -10.37 7.40
C GLY A 261 -0.30 -11.08 7.85
N ILE A 262 -0.04 -12.23 7.23
CA ILE A 262 1.10 -13.09 7.53
C ILE A 262 2.06 -13.03 6.35
N VAL A 263 3.36 -12.90 6.63
CA VAL A 263 4.39 -12.71 5.61
C VAL A 263 5.40 -13.84 5.66
N SER A 264 5.83 -14.33 4.49
CA SER A 264 7.02 -15.18 4.35
C SER A 264 8.05 -14.50 3.46
N PHE A 265 9.33 -14.59 3.84
CA PHE A 265 10.46 -14.24 2.96
C PHE A 265 11.09 -15.47 2.31
N GLN A 266 10.49 -16.65 2.46
CA GLN A 266 10.90 -17.88 1.81
C GLN A 266 9.89 -18.28 0.74
N SER A 267 10.39 -18.78 -0.39
CA SER A 267 9.55 -19.37 -1.41
C SER A 267 8.75 -20.55 -0.85
N ILE A 268 7.49 -20.64 -1.25
CA ILE A 268 6.58 -21.73 -0.90
C ILE A 268 6.42 -22.60 -2.15
N GLY A 269 6.82 -23.87 -2.06
CA GLY A 269 6.74 -24.81 -3.17
C GLY A 269 5.30 -25.12 -3.59
N PRO A 270 5.08 -25.50 -4.87
CA PRO A 270 3.76 -25.78 -5.41
C PRO A 270 3.06 -26.97 -4.70
N GLU A 271 3.81 -27.90 -4.12
CA GLU A 271 3.29 -29.04 -3.37
C GLU A 271 2.48 -28.66 -2.12
N LYS A 272 2.65 -27.41 -1.63
CA LYS A 272 1.88 -26.87 -0.49
C LYS A 272 0.52 -26.32 -0.89
N ILE A 273 0.25 -26.18 -2.18
CA ILE A 273 -1.05 -25.73 -2.69
C ILE A 273 -2.03 -26.88 -2.57
N VAL A 274 -2.95 -26.77 -1.61
CA VAL A 274 -3.97 -27.80 -1.36
C VAL A 274 -5.33 -27.44 -1.96
N GLY A 275 -5.55 -26.17 -2.31
CA GLY A 275 -6.78 -25.72 -2.96
C GLY A 275 -6.55 -24.53 -3.88
N ILE A 276 -7.34 -24.44 -4.95
CA ILE A 276 -7.43 -23.29 -5.85
C ILE A 276 -8.90 -22.97 -6.14
N CYS A 277 -9.24 -21.68 -6.14
CA CYS A 277 -10.52 -21.18 -6.62
C CYS A 277 -10.30 -20.00 -7.55
N ARG A 278 -11.02 -19.97 -8.68
CA ARG A 278 -11.08 -18.81 -9.58
C ARG A 278 -12.33 -17.99 -9.28
N THR A 279 -12.21 -16.68 -9.19
CA THR A 279 -13.30 -15.77 -8.83
C THR A 279 -13.60 -14.82 -9.99
N ASP A 280 -14.87 -14.53 -10.25
CA ASP A 280 -15.26 -13.52 -11.23
C ASP A 280 -15.11 -12.09 -10.66
N GLU A 281 -15.24 -11.06 -11.49
CA GLU A 281 -15.23 -9.66 -11.01
C GLU A 281 -16.43 -9.33 -10.09
N ILE A 282 -17.54 -10.04 -10.25
CA ILE A 282 -18.79 -9.82 -9.50
C ILE A 282 -18.57 -10.04 -8.00
N SER A 283 -17.63 -10.91 -7.63
CA SER A 283 -17.19 -11.15 -6.24
C SER A 283 -16.71 -9.89 -5.50
N TYR A 284 -16.31 -8.80 -6.18
CA TYR A 284 -15.90 -7.54 -5.54
C TYR A 284 -17.07 -6.72 -4.98
N ALA A 285 -18.16 -6.59 -5.75
CA ALA A 285 -19.37 -5.88 -5.30
C ALA A 285 -19.96 -6.55 -4.05
N LEU A 286 -19.90 -7.87 -4.02
CA LEU A 286 -20.23 -8.68 -2.86
C LEU A 286 -19.34 -8.44 -1.65
N TRP A 287 -18.04 -8.23 -1.87
CA TRP A 287 -17.13 -7.96 -0.77
C TRP A 287 -17.42 -6.63 -0.10
N GLU A 288 -17.75 -5.57 -0.85
CA GLU A 288 -18.16 -4.29 -0.27
C GLU A 288 -19.43 -4.45 0.60
N GLU A 289 -20.40 -5.27 0.17
CA GLU A 289 -21.57 -5.63 0.98
C GLU A 289 -21.19 -6.40 2.27
N VAL A 290 -20.25 -7.35 2.17
CA VAL A 290 -19.80 -8.15 3.32
C VAL A 290 -18.93 -7.36 4.28
N LYS A 291 -18.06 -6.47 3.80
CA LYS A 291 -17.21 -5.58 4.62
C LYS A 291 -18.04 -4.66 5.50
N MET A 292 -19.21 -4.24 5.01
CA MET A 292 -20.17 -3.46 5.81
C MET A 292 -20.86 -4.28 6.91
N SER A 293 -20.86 -5.61 6.82
CA SER A 293 -21.48 -6.51 7.82
C SER A 293 -20.49 -7.19 8.77
N THR A 294 -19.24 -7.40 8.37
CA THR A 294 -18.19 -8.05 9.17
C THR A 294 -17.35 -7.05 9.97
N VAL A 295 -17.97 -6.44 10.98
CA VAL A 295 -17.28 -5.81 12.13
C VAL A 295 -16.91 -6.88 13.21
N VAL A 296 -17.03 -8.16 12.90
CA VAL A 296 -17.02 -9.23 13.90
C VAL A 296 -16.15 -10.41 13.44
N ASN A 297 -14.95 -10.58 14.03
CA ASN A 297 -14.58 -11.73 14.89
C ASN A 297 -13.04 -11.85 15.10
N ASN A 298 -12.46 -11.04 16.00
CA ASN A 298 -11.01 -11.01 16.30
C ASN A 298 -10.40 -12.31 16.89
N ARG A 299 -11.21 -13.30 17.29
CA ARG A 299 -10.74 -14.45 18.09
C ARG A 299 -9.77 -15.39 17.36
N HIS A 300 -9.85 -15.48 16.05
CA HIS A 300 -9.04 -16.42 15.28
C HIS A 300 -7.64 -15.86 14.97
N GLN A 301 -7.56 -14.57 14.63
CA GLN A 301 -6.29 -13.86 14.48
C GLN A 301 -5.44 -13.92 15.77
N ASP A 302 -6.10 -13.84 16.93
CA ASP A 302 -5.41 -13.93 18.22
C ASP A 302 -4.84 -15.33 18.48
N ARG A 303 -5.48 -16.42 18.02
CA ARG A 303 -4.95 -17.78 18.17
C ARG A 303 -3.67 -18.00 17.38
N ILE A 304 -3.58 -17.53 16.14
CA ILE A 304 -2.37 -17.68 15.34
C ILE A 304 -1.27 -16.75 15.81
N ARG A 305 -1.61 -15.52 16.20
CA ARG A 305 -0.66 -14.66 16.94
C ARG A 305 -0.09 -15.40 18.15
N ASN A 306 -0.95 -16.09 18.89
CA ASN A 306 -0.51 -16.86 20.06
C ASN A 306 0.30 -18.10 19.67
N GLN A 307 0.01 -18.80 18.58
CA GLN A 307 0.82 -19.92 18.09
C GLN A 307 2.21 -19.44 17.63
N ILE A 308 2.28 -18.38 16.82
CA ILE A 308 3.54 -17.75 16.38
C ILE A 308 4.36 -17.33 17.61
N LYS A 309 3.74 -16.62 18.57
CA LYS A 309 4.40 -16.19 19.81
C LYS A 309 4.85 -17.36 20.68
N LEU A 310 4.01 -18.38 20.86
CA LEU A 310 4.33 -19.56 21.67
C LEU A 310 5.52 -20.31 21.08
N TYR A 311 5.55 -20.45 19.76
CA TYR A 311 6.62 -21.10 19.04
C TYR A 311 7.93 -20.31 19.14
N GLN A 312 7.89 -18.98 18.96
CA GLN A 312 9.04 -18.08 19.16
C GLN A 312 9.55 -18.10 20.61
N LYS A 313 8.65 -18.18 21.61
CA LYS A 313 9.02 -18.23 23.04
C LYS A 313 9.69 -19.55 23.45
N THR A 314 9.23 -20.67 22.88
CA THR A 314 9.77 -22.00 23.23
C THR A 314 11.23 -22.18 22.74
N GLN A 315 11.62 -21.44 21.70
CA GLN A 315 12.98 -21.50 21.14
C GLN A 315 13.96 -20.55 21.84
N SER A 316 13.50 -19.42 22.38
CA SER A 316 14.36 -18.51 23.17
C SER A 316 14.78 -19.08 24.53
N GLN A 317 14.25 -20.25 24.90
CA GLN A 317 14.55 -20.98 26.13
C GLN A 317 15.46 -22.21 25.88
N LYS A 318 15.85 -22.49 24.64
CA LYS A 318 16.81 -23.53 24.28
C LYS A 318 18.14 -22.92 23.87
#